data_AF-A0A7C3LJ95-F1
#
_entry.id   AF-A0A7C3LJ95-F1
#
_cell.length_a   1.000
_cell.length_b   1.000
_cell.length_c   1.000
_cell.angle_alpha   90.00
_cell.angle_beta   90.00
_cell.angle_gamma   90.00
#
_symmetry.space_group_name_H-M   'P 1'
#
loop_
_entity.id
_entity.type
_entity.pdbx_description
1 polymer ?
#
loop_
_entity_poly.entity_id
_entity_poly.type
_entity_poly.pdbx_seq_one_letter_code
_entity_poly.pdbx_strand_id
1 'polypeptide(L)'
;MPSDQDNEILCRVGPGTPMGNLMRQYWLPAYASDDVEADGPPIRVRLLGENLLGLRTTSGRVGLLGEVCPHRCTSLFFGRNEEEGLRCVYHGWKFDITGACVDQPGEPEESRFASRVFAKAYPCVERNGVVWTYMGPRKTPRRCRTRRRICRPNPRCTTAPCATATGCRRWKATSIPCIANTCTVRPGLPSRR
;
A
#
# COMPACT_ATOMS: atom_id res chain seq x y z
N MET A 1 -23.66 -8.41 30.42
CA MET A 1 -23.11 -7.19 29.79
C MET A 1 -21.67 -7.06 30.25
N PRO A 2 -20.71 -6.71 29.37
CA PRO A 2 -19.35 -6.39 29.79
C PRO A 2 -19.35 -5.25 30.82
N SER A 3 -18.41 -5.25 31.76
CA SER A 3 -18.22 -4.10 32.65
C SER A 3 -17.67 -2.90 31.88
N ASP A 4 -17.75 -1.70 32.47
CA ASP A 4 -17.14 -0.50 31.88
C ASP A 4 -15.62 -0.68 31.69
N GLN A 5 -14.98 -1.38 32.62
CA GLN A 5 -13.56 -1.74 32.51
C GLN A 5 -13.30 -2.69 31.34
N ASP A 6 -14.14 -3.70 31.14
CA ASP A 6 -14.01 -4.60 29.99
C ASP A 6 -14.16 -3.84 28.67
N ASN A 7 -15.11 -2.90 28.60
CA ASN A 7 -15.31 -2.05 27.43
C ASN A 7 -14.08 -1.20 27.12
N GLU A 8 -13.46 -0.59 28.14
CA GLU A 8 -12.22 0.18 27.95
C GLU A 8 -11.07 -0.69 27.43
N ILE A 9 -10.93 -1.92 27.93
CA ILE A 9 -9.89 -2.85 27.47
C ILE A 9 -10.15 -3.32 26.03
N LEU A 10 -11.40 -3.66 25.70
CA LEU A 10 -11.77 -4.31 24.45
C LEU A 10 -11.99 -3.33 23.28
N CYS A 11 -12.49 -2.12 23.55
CA CYS A 11 -12.93 -1.20 22.50
C CYS A 11 -11.92 -0.11 22.16
N ARG A 12 -10.92 0.15 23.02
CA ARG A 12 -9.88 1.16 22.74
C ARG A 12 -8.77 0.54 21.90
N VAL A 13 -8.62 0.99 20.66
CA VAL A 13 -7.64 0.44 19.69
C VAL A 13 -6.45 1.36 19.40
N GLY A 14 -6.33 2.47 20.14
CA GLY A 14 -5.26 3.46 19.97
C GLY A 14 -3.87 2.93 20.34
N PRO A 15 -2.81 3.71 20.09
CA PRO A 15 -1.48 3.40 20.59
C PRO A 15 -1.47 3.22 22.11
N GLY A 16 -0.78 2.19 22.61
CA GLY A 16 -0.61 1.93 24.05
C GLY A 16 -1.77 1.19 24.73
N THR A 17 -2.89 0.96 24.05
CA THR A 17 -4.03 0.22 24.64
C THR A 17 -3.85 -1.29 24.46
N PRO A 18 -4.43 -2.14 25.34
CA PRO A 18 -4.32 -3.60 25.22
C PRO A 18 -4.81 -4.14 23.88
N MET A 19 -6.02 -3.74 23.45
CA MET A 19 -6.56 -4.16 22.14
C MET A 19 -5.76 -3.57 20.97
N GLY A 20 -5.31 -2.31 21.06
CA GLY A 20 -4.47 -1.71 20.03
C GLY A 20 -3.16 -2.47 19.85
N ASN A 21 -2.50 -2.84 20.95
CA ASN A 21 -1.28 -3.66 20.94
C ASN A 21 -1.51 -5.05 20.36
N LEU A 22 -2.67 -5.66 20.62
CA LEU A 22 -3.05 -6.94 20.02
C LEU A 22 -3.24 -6.81 18.50
N MET A 23 -4.06 -5.85 18.04
CA MET A 23 -4.37 -5.68 16.63
C MET A 23 -3.13 -5.37 15.78
N ARG A 24 -2.19 -4.59 16.31
CA ARG A 24 -0.91 -4.24 15.66
C ARG A 24 -0.02 -5.46 15.36
N GLN A 25 -0.23 -6.58 16.04
CA GLN A 25 0.53 -7.80 15.78
C GLN A 25 0.11 -8.53 14.49
N TYR A 26 -0.91 -8.04 13.79
CA TYR A 26 -1.41 -8.61 12.54
C TYR A 26 -1.22 -7.66 11.35
N TRP A 27 -1.33 -8.21 10.15
CA TRP A 27 -1.41 -7.41 8.94
C TRP A 27 -2.82 -6.84 8.82
N LEU A 28 -2.91 -5.52 8.67
CA LEU A 28 -4.16 -4.79 8.56
C LEU A 28 -4.30 -4.20 7.16
N PRO A 29 -5.49 -4.22 6.56
CA PRO A 29 -5.75 -3.48 5.34
C PRO A 29 -5.68 -1.98 5.66
N ALA A 30 -4.86 -1.24 4.92
CA ALA A 30 -4.66 0.20 5.13
C ALA A 30 -5.50 1.04 4.16
N TYR A 31 -5.38 0.77 2.85
CA TYR A 31 -6.07 1.51 1.78
C TYR A 31 -6.09 0.68 0.49
N ALA A 32 -6.90 1.07 -0.50
CA ALA A 32 -6.95 0.39 -1.79
C ALA A 32 -5.74 0.79 -2.64
N SER A 33 -5.17 -0.18 -3.35
CA SER A 33 -3.97 0.05 -4.17
C SER A 33 -4.14 1.15 -5.22
N ASP A 34 -5.36 1.28 -5.73
CA ASP A 34 -5.73 2.21 -6.79
C ASP A 34 -6.08 3.62 -6.25
N ASP A 35 -6.10 3.81 -4.92
CA ASP A 35 -6.31 5.13 -4.32
C ASP A 35 -5.06 6.03 -4.41
N VAL A 36 -3.90 5.44 -4.75
CA VAL A 36 -2.61 6.14 -4.83
C VAL A 36 -1.93 5.88 -6.17
N GLU A 37 -1.56 6.96 -6.84
CA GLU A 37 -0.77 6.95 -8.07
C GLU A 37 0.71 7.14 -7.76
N ALA A 38 1.59 6.63 -8.64
CA ALA A 38 3.02 6.81 -8.49
C ALA A 38 3.37 8.31 -8.62
N ASP A 39 4.13 8.83 -7.66
CA ASP A 39 4.42 10.27 -7.51
C ASP A 39 3.17 11.16 -7.42
N GLY A 40 2.02 10.54 -7.13
CA GLY A 40 0.76 11.24 -6.90
C GLY A 40 0.67 11.84 -5.48
N PRO A 41 -0.37 12.66 -5.23
CA PRO A 41 -0.61 13.22 -3.91
C PRO A 41 -0.84 12.11 -2.87
N PRO A 42 -0.34 12.28 -1.63
CA PRO A 42 -0.60 11.32 -0.57
C PRO A 42 -2.08 11.36 -0.15
N ILE A 43 -2.60 10.22 0.31
CA ILE A 43 -3.96 10.12 0.87
C ILE A 43 -3.92 10.04 2.39
N ARG A 44 -4.94 10.58 3.07
CA ARG A 44 -5.08 10.41 4.53
C ARG A 44 -5.66 9.04 4.85
N VAL A 45 -5.01 8.34 5.78
CA VAL A 45 -5.43 7.03 6.28
C VAL A 45 -5.50 7.10 7.80
N ARG A 46 -6.65 6.77 8.38
CA ARG A 46 -6.79 6.65 9.84
C ARG A 46 -6.88 5.19 10.23
N LEU A 47 -5.85 4.69 10.92
CA LEU A 47 -5.77 3.28 11.29
C LEU A 47 -5.32 3.14 12.75
N LEU A 48 -6.07 2.37 13.55
CA LEU A 48 -5.80 2.10 14.96
C LEU A 48 -5.51 3.38 15.79
N GLY A 49 -6.29 4.43 15.56
CA GLY A 49 -6.20 5.71 16.28
C GLY A 49 -5.04 6.62 15.83
N GLU A 50 -4.30 6.27 14.78
CA GLU A 50 -3.24 7.10 14.22
C GLU A 50 -3.64 7.72 12.88
N ASN A 51 -3.19 8.95 12.64
CA ASN A 51 -3.29 9.61 11.34
C ASN A 51 -2.02 9.34 10.53
N LEU A 52 -2.22 8.74 9.36
CA LEU A 52 -1.18 8.23 8.50
C LEU A 52 -1.41 8.72 7.06
N LEU A 53 -0.39 8.56 6.22
CA LEU A 53 -0.38 8.93 4.82
C LEU A 53 -0.05 7.72 3.97
N GLY A 54 -0.97 7.36 3.08
CA GLY A 54 -0.72 6.39 2.02
C GLY A 54 -0.11 7.10 0.81
N LEU A 55 0.94 6.51 0.23
CA LEU A 55 1.54 7.00 -1.00
C LEU A 55 2.13 5.85 -1.82
N ARG A 56 2.42 6.14 -3.09
CA ARG A 56 3.14 5.25 -3.99
C ARG A 56 4.33 5.99 -4.59
N THR A 57 5.53 5.44 -4.42
CA THR A 57 6.75 6.05 -4.93
C THR A 57 6.86 5.93 -6.45
N THR A 58 7.84 6.64 -7.03
CA THR A 58 8.23 6.57 -8.43
C THR A 58 8.39 5.13 -8.95
N SER A 59 9.04 4.25 -8.19
CA SER A 59 9.23 2.83 -8.51
C SER A 59 7.98 1.96 -8.31
N GLY A 60 6.86 2.56 -7.90
CA GLY A 60 5.59 1.88 -7.66
C GLY A 60 5.49 1.22 -6.29
N ARG A 61 6.45 1.45 -5.37
CA ARG A 61 6.40 0.89 -4.02
C ARG A 61 5.38 1.63 -3.18
N VAL A 62 4.59 0.89 -2.40
CA VAL A 62 3.58 1.46 -1.51
C VAL A 62 4.17 1.77 -0.12
N GLY A 63 3.82 2.92 0.41
CA GLY A 63 4.26 3.40 1.72
C GLY A 63 3.09 3.76 2.65
N LEU A 64 3.35 3.72 3.95
CA LEU A 64 2.44 4.26 4.96
C LEU A 64 3.28 5.03 5.98
N LEU A 65 3.19 6.36 5.92
CA LEU A 65 3.96 7.28 6.77
C LEU A 65 3.06 7.93 7.83
N GLY A 66 3.64 8.43 8.91
CA GLY A 66 2.95 9.31 9.85
C GLY A 66 2.62 10.66 9.21
N GLU A 67 1.48 11.25 9.56
CA GLU A 67 1.11 12.57 9.02
C GLU A 67 2.03 13.69 9.51
N VAL A 68 2.63 13.54 10.69
CA VAL A 68 3.39 14.61 11.34
C VAL A 68 4.87 14.56 10.95
N CYS A 69 5.39 15.66 10.40
CA CYS A 69 6.81 15.81 10.10
C CYS A 69 7.63 15.85 11.40
N PRO A 70 8.68 15.02 11.54
CA PRO A 70 9.47 14.94 12.78
C PRO A 70 10.36 16.17 13.02
N HIS A 71 10.49 17.09 12.04
CA HIS A 71 11.28 18.32 12.20
C HIS A 71 10.53 19.39 13.01
N ARG A 72 9.36 19.84 12.54
CA ARG A 72 8.57 20.93 13.18
C ARG A 72 7.08 20.63 13.24
N CYS A 73 6.71 19.35 13.25
CA CYS A 73 5.35 18.87 13.42
C CYS A 73 4.32 19.35 12.40
N THR A 74 4.74 19.83 11.22
CA THR A 74 3.81 20.17 10.14
C THR A 74 3.18 18.92 9.53
N SER A 75 1.99 19.06 8.92
CA SER A 75 1.32 17.96 8.24
C SER A 75 1.99 17.67 6.89
N LEU A 76 2.53 16.46 6.75
CA LEU A 76 3.09 15.92 5.52
C LEU A 76 2.02 15.62 4.46
N PHE A 77 0.73 15.72 4.78
CA PHE A 77 -0.36 15.56 3.82
C PHE A 77 -0.25 16.57 2.67
N PHE A 78 0.21 17.79 2.99
CA PHE A 78 0.45 18.83 1.98
C PHE A 78 1.81 18.67 1.27
N GLY A 79 2.57 17.63 1.61
CA GLY A 79 3.84 17.31 1.01
C GLY A 79 3.73 16.88 -0.46
N ARG A 80 4.87 16.89 -1.15
CA ARG A 80 4.99 16.43 -2.53
C ARG A 80 5.68 15.07 -2.56
N ASN A 81 5.05 14.09 -3.17
CA ASN A 81 5.64 12.78 -3.40
C ASN A 81 6.51 12.85 -4.66
N GLU A 82 7.82 12.67 -4.52
CA GLU A 82 8.78 12.75 -5.61
C GLU A 82 10.04 11.93 -5.31
N GLU A 83 10.64 11.33 -6.34
CA GLU A 83 11.96 10.69 -6.27
C GLU A 83 12.11 9.75 -5.06
N GLU A 84 11.24 8.74 -4.99
CA GLU A 84 11.21 7.74 -3.90
C GLU A 84 10.87 8.26 -2.48
N GLY A 85 10.38 9.49 -2.33
CA GLY A 85 10.04 10.02 -1.01
C GLY A 85 8.99 11.12 -0.98
N LEU A 86 8.53 11.42 0.23
CA LEU A 86 7.58 12.50 0.50
C LEU A 86 8.34 13.72 1.03
N ARG A 87 8.37 14.79 0.23
CA ARG A 87 8.97 16.08 0.59
C ARG A 87 7.98 16.95 1.36
N CYS A 88 8.42 17.38 2.54
CA CYS A 88 7.72 18.32 3.38
C CYS A 88 7.74 19.73 2.78
N VAL A 89 6.56 20.37 2.65
CA VAL A 89 6.44 21.74 2.11
C VAL A 89 7.03 22.83 2.99
N TYR A 90 7.35 22.53 4.25
CA TYR A 90 7.80 23.57 5.18
C TYR A 90 9.29 23.91 4.97
N HIS A 91 10.18 22.94 5.20
CA HIS A 91 11.64 23.14 5.07
C HIS A 91 12.26 22.21 4.02
N GLY A 92 11.45 21.55 3.20
CA GLY A 92 11.93 20.68 2.14
C GLY A 92 12.49 19.34 2.59
N TRP A 93 12.39 18.95 3.87
CA TRP A 93 12.87 17.64 4.32
C TRP A 93 12.12 16.52 3.60
N LYS A 94 12.84 15.56 3.01
CA LYS A 94 12.28 14.44 2.25
C LYS A 94 12.46 13.14 3.04
N PHE A 95 11.38 12.38 3.16
CA PHE A 95 11.38 11.09 3.84
C PHE A 95 11.01 9.97 2.88
N ASP A 96 11.77 8.87 2.89
CA ASP A 96 11.42 7.68 2.11
C ASP A 96 10.27 6.89 2.76
N ILE A 97 9.81 5.81 2.12
CA ILE A 97 8.74 4.96 2.67
C ILE A 97 9.13 4.17 3.93
N THR A 98 10.43 4.14 4.29
CA THR A 98 10.92 3.58 5.54
C THR A 98 10.96 4.61 6.66
N GLY A 99 10.68 5.88 6.34
CA GLY A 99 10.72 7.02 7.25
C GLY A 99 12.11 7.63 7.39
N ALA A 100 13.11 7.15 6.64
CA ALA A 100 14.45 7.72 6.66
C ALA A 100 14.46 9.09 6.00
N CYS A 101 15.13 10.06 6.63
CA CYS A 101 15.37 11.36 6.02
C CYS A 101 16.44 11.20 4.93
N VAL A 102 16.06 11.40 3.67
CA VAL A 102 16.93 11.20 2.49
C VAL A 102 17.44 12.52 1.90
N ASP A 103 16.80 13.64 2.23
CA ASP A 103 17.21 14.97 1.76
C ASP A 103 16.75 16.05 2.74
N GLN A 104 17.59 17.06 2.95
CA GLN A 104 17.43 18.16 3.90
C GLN A 104 18.08 19.45 3.37
N PRO A 105 17.46 20.14 2.40
CA PRO A 105 18.12 21.20 1.62
C PRO A 105 18.55 22.43 2.43
N GLY A 106 17.95 22.67 3.60
CA GLY A 106 18.30 23.79 4.48
C GLY A 106 19.37 23.46 5.52
N GLU A 107 19.83 22.21 5.60
CA GLU A 107 20.82 21.76 6.58
C GLU A 107 22.22 21.69 5.95
N PRO A 108 23.29 22.02 6.68
CA PRO A 108 24.67 21.78 6.23
C PRO A 108 24.90 20.30 5.92
N GLU A 109 25.78 20.00 4.97
CA GLU A 109 26.07 18.62 4.56
C GLU A 109 26.69 17.78 5.69
N GLU A 110 27.42 18.43 6.60
CA GLU A 110 28.00 17.80 7.80
C GLU A 110 26.96 17.51 8.89
N SER A 111 25.72 17.95 8.71
CA SER A 111 24.66 17.79 9.69
C SER A 111 24.27 16.34 9.88
N ARG A 112 24.29 15.88 11.14
CA ARG A 112 23.93 14.49 11.49
C ARG A 112 22.42 14.25 11.58
N PHE A 113 21.57 15.24 11.28
CA PHE A 113 20.13 15.12 11.46
C PHE A 113 19.51 13.99 10.63
N ALA A 114 19.93 13.83 9.37
CA ALA A 114 19.42 12.76 8.51
C ALA A 114 19.54 11.36 9.12
N SER A 115 20.60 11.11 9.89
CA SER A 115 20.84 9.82 10.57
C SER A 115 20.08 9.62 11.88
N ARG A 116 19.50 10.69 12.44
CA ARG A 116 18.88 10.70 13.79
C ARG A 116 17.37 10.90 13.75
N VAL A 117 16.87 11.55 12.71
CA VAL A 117 15.47 11.96 12.61
C VAL A 117 14.77 11.07 11.60
N PHE A 118 13.78 10.32 12.10
CA PHE A 118 12.98 9.41 11.29
C PHE A 118 11.52 9.82 11.37
N ALA A 119 10.86 9.88 10.22
CA ALA A 119 9.41 9.92 10.18
C ALA A 119 8.87 8.56 10.62
N LYS A 120 7.71 8.56 11.29
CA LYS A 120 7.01 7.31 11.57
C LYS A 120 6.66 6.65 10.25
N ALA A 121 6.96 5.37 10.11
CA ALA A 121 6.64 4.58 8.92
C ALA A 121 6.29 3.16 9.32
N TYR A 122 5.41 2.54 8.53
CA TYR A 122 5.03 1.14 8.73
C TYR A 122 5.28 0.32 7.46
N PRO A 123 5.87 -0.88 7.57
CA PRO A 123 6.12 -1.75 6.43
C PRO A 123 4.80 -2.12 5.74
N CYS A 124 4.78 -1.95 4.43
CA CYS A 124 3.62 -2.20 3.58
C CYS A 124 3.86 -3.30 2.55
N VAL A 125 2.79 -4.03 2.20
CA VAL A 125 2.78 -5.05 1.15
C VAL A 125 1.48 -4.92 0.37
N GLU A 126 1.59 -4.79 -0.96
CA GLU A 126 0.43 -4.76 -1.85
C GLU A 126 0.03 -6.18 -2.27
N ARG A 127 -1.25 -6.55 -2.06
CA ARG A 127 -1.82 -7.84 -2.49
C ARG A 127 -3.31 -7.73 -2.77
N ASN A 128 -3.73 -8.32 -3.90
CA ASN A 128 -5.12 -8.40 -4.32
C ASN A 128 -5.81 -7.01 -4.36
N GLY A 129 -5.11 -5.99 -4.86
CA GLY A 129 -5.64 -4.61 -4.94
C GLY A 129 -5.73 -3.87 -3.61
N VAL A 130 -5.16 -4.41 -2.53
CA VAL A 130 -5.16 -3.80 -1.19
C VAL A 130 -3.73 -3.64 -0.69
N VAL A 131 -3.44 -2.48 -0.11
CA VAL A 131 -2.20 -2.26 0.64
C VAL A 131 -2.39 -2.72 2.07
N TRP A 132 -1.58 -3.69 2.48
CA TRP A 132 -1.54 -4.23 3.83
C TRP A 132 -0.39 -3.61 4.58
N THR A 133 -0.59 -3.25 5.85
CA THR A 133 0.45 -2.72 6.72
C THR A 133 0.62 -3.56 7.98
N TYR A 134 1.82 -3.56 8.54
CA TYR A 134 2.11 -4.16 9.83
C TYR A 134 2.61 -3.09 10.81
N MET A 135 1.88 -2.90 11.90
CA MET A 135 2.13 -1.83 12.88
C MET A 135 2.67 -2.34 14.22
N GLY A 136 3.12 -3.59 14.25
CA GLY A 136 3.56 -4.27 15.47
C GLY A 136 5.06 -4.13 15.74
N PRO A 137 5.52 -4.58 16.92
CA PRO A 137 6.89 -4.36 17.37
C PRO A 137 7.93 -5.29 16.71
N ARG A 138 7.51 -6.29 15.94
CA ARG A 138 8.45 -7.26 15.34
C ARG A 138 9.22 -6.60 14.19
N LYS A 139 10.55 -6.62 14.28
CA LYS A 139 11.45 -6.20 13.19
C LYS A 139 11.16 -6.96 11.89
N THR A 140 10.85 -8.26 12.00
CA THR A 140 10.43 -9.08 10.86
C THR A 140 9.00 -9.58 11.11
N PRO A 141 7.98 -8.94 10.51
CA PRO A 141 6.62 -9.41 10.63
C PRO A 141 6.46 -10.81 10.04
N ARG A 142 5.50 -11.57 10.56
CA ARG A 142 5.09 -12.83 9.92
C ARG A 142 4.68 -12.51 8.48
N ARG A 143 4.94 -13.43 7.54
CA ARG A 143 4.55 -13.24 6.14
C ARG A 143 3.06 -12.90 6.03
N CYS A 144 2.70 -11.86 5.29
CA CYS A 144 1.31 -11.56 4.97
C CYS A 144 0.70 -12.78 4.26
N ARG A 145 -0.23 -13.48 4.93
CA ARG A 145 -0.78 -14.78 4.48
C ARG A 145 -1.96 -14.64 3.51
N THR A 146 -2.29 -13.43 3.06
CA THR A 146 -3.28 -13.25 2.00
C THR A 146 -2.80 -14.02 0.78
N ARG A 147 -3.47 -15.14 0.50
CA ARG A 147 -3.14 -15.99 -0.65
C ARG A 147 -3.25 -15.09 -1.88
N ARG A 148 -2.19 -15.03 -2.69
CA ARG A 148 -2.37 -14.61 -4.09
C ARG A 148 -3.39 -15.59 -4.64
N ARG A 149 -4.58 -15.12 -5.04
CA ARG A 149 -5.38 -15.92 -5.97
C ARG A 149 -4.59 -15.88 -7.26
N ILE A 150 -3.63 -16.79 -7.41
CA ILE A 150 -3.16 -17.17 -8.72
C ILE A 150 -4.42 -17.75 -9.35
N CYS A 151 -5.02 -17.03 -10.31
CA CYS A 151 -5.95 -17.65 -11.24
C CYS A 151 -5.19 -18.84 -11.82
N ARG A 152 -5.48 -20.06 -11.33
CA ARG A 152 -4.91 -21.26 -11.93
C ARG A 152 -5.41 -21.25 -13.37
N PRO A 153 -4.52 -21.28 -14.38
CA PRO A 153 -4.97 -21.41 -15.75
C PRO A 153 -5.87 -22.65 -15.84
N ASN A 154 -7.09 -22.47 -16.32
CA ASN A 154 -7.98 -23.59 -16.57
C ASN A 154 -7.35 -24.41 -17.70
N PRO A 155 -7.04 -25.71 -17.50
CA PRO A 155 -6.46 -26.54 -18.56
C PRO A 155 -7.38 -26.69 -19.79
N ARG A 156 -8.66 -26.28 -19.69
CA ARG A 156 -9.61 -26.21 -20.81
C ARG A 156 -9.60 -24.87 -21.57
N CYS A 157 -8.90 -23.84 -21.08
CA CYS A 157 -8.69 -22.60 -21.83
C CYS A 157 -7.50 -22.78 -22.79
N THR A 158 -7.79 -23.00 -24.07
CA THR A 158 -6.78 -23.09 -25.14
C THR A 158 -6.36 -21.72 -25.71
N THR A 159 -6.98 -20.62 -25.26
CA THR A 159 -6.52 -19.27 -25.58
C THR A 159 -5.35 -18.89 -24.67
N ALA A 160 -4.29 -18.32 -25.27
CA ALA A 160 -3.00 -17.91 -24.69
C ALA A 160 -3.07 -17.42 -23.22
N PRO A 161 -1.99 -17.64 -22.42
CA PRO A 161 -2.01 -17.35 -21.00
C PRO A 161 -2.44 -15.91 -20.73
N CYS A 162 -3.49 -15.76 -19.93
CA CYS A 162 -4.03 -14.51 -19.41
C CYS A 162 -3.05 -13.86 -18.39
N ALA A 163 -1.78 -13.73 -18.76
CA ALA A 163 -0.71 -13.27 -17.89
C ALA A 163 -0.43 -11.76 -18.02
N THR A 164 -1.00 -11.08 -19.01
CA THR A 164 -0.68 -9.66 -19.29
C THR A 164 -1.87 -8.78 -19.69
N ALA A 165 -3.11 -9.26 -19.61
CA ALA A 165 -4.25 -8.41 -19.91
C ALA A 165 -4.59 -7.48 -18.73
N THR A 166 -4.18 -6.21 -18.82
CA THR A 166 -4.51 -5.05 -17.96
C THR A 166 -6.01 -4.68 -17.97
N GLY A 167 -6.89 -5.68 -18.05
CA GLY A 167 -8.30 -5.48 -18.42
C GLY A 167 -9.26 -6.50 -17.81
N CYS A 168 -8.92 -7.16 -16.70
CA CYS A 168 -9.88 -8.02 -16.00
C CYS A 168 -10.83 -7.18 -15.13
N ARG A 169 -11.56 -6.23 -15.75
CA ARG A 169 -12.71 -5.59 -15.11
C ARG A 169 -13.92 -6.50 -15.34
N ARG A 170 -14.57 -6.85 -14.23
CA ARG A 170 -15.99 -7.21 -14.14
C ARG A 170 -16.34 -8.66 -14.52
N TRP A 171 -16.44 -9.52 -13.50
CA TRP A 171 -17.34 -10.67 -13.53
C TRP A 171 -18.46 -10.42 -12.53
N LYS A 172 -19.60 -9.91 -13.03
CA LYS A 172 -20.86 -10.02 -12.30
C LYS A 172 -21.24 -11.50 -12.28
N ALA A 173 -21.55 -12.00 -11.10
CA ALA A 173 -22.09 -13.33 -10.90
C ALA A 173 -23.52 -13.39 -11.45
N THR A 174 -23.72 -14.12 -12.55
CA THR A 174 -24.97 -14.85 -12.84
C THR A 174 -24.79 -15.80 -14.03
N SER A 175 -25.00 -17.09 -13.75
CA SER A 175 -25.53 -18.19 -14.58
C SER A 175 -25.83 -18.01 -16.10
N ILE A 176 -25.15 -18.84 -16.92
CA ILE A 176 -25.63 -19.55 -18.16
C ILE A 176 -25.82 -18.71 -19.47
N PRO A 177 -25.62 -19.26 -20.70
CA PRO A 177 -24.42 -19.82 -21.32
C PRO A 177 -23.93 -18.97 -22.53
N CYS A 178 -22.77 -19.33 -23.09
CA CYS A 178 -22.24 -18.76 -24.33
C CYS A 178 -23.20 -19.01 -25.51
N ILE A 179 -23.62 -17.94 -26.19
CA ILE A 179 -24.05 -17.98 -27.58
C ILE A 179 -23.02 -17.20 -28.39
N ALA A 180 -22.50 -17.88 -29.41
CA ALA A 180 -21.52 -17.39 -30.35
C ALA A 180 -22.01 -16.14 -31.07
N ASN A 181 -21.07 -15.25 -31.42
CA ASN A 181 -21.08 -14.62 -32.74
C ASN A 181 -19.68 -14.12 -33.13
N THR A 182 -19.13 -14.82 -34.13
CA THR A 182 -18.40 -14.30 -35.30
C THR A 182 -17.23 -13.32 -35.09
N CYS A 183 -16.01 -13.84 -35.17
CA CYS A 183 -14.90 -13.14 -35.82
C CYS A 183 -14.39 -14.03 -36.97
N THR A 184 -14.53 -13.52 -38.19
CA THR A 184 -14.17 -14.12 -39.47
C THR A 184 -12.68 -14.49 -39.57
N VAL A 185 -12.41 -15.70 -40.06
CA VAL A 185 -11.08 -16.20 -40.43
C VAL A 185 -10.65 -15.59 -41.77
N ARG A 186 -9.43 -15.03 -41.84
CA ARG A 186 -8.75 -14.75 -43.13
C ARG A 186 -8.00 -16.03 -43.58
N PRO A 187 -8.08 -16.42 -44.87
CA PRO A 187 -7.44 -17.64 -45.36
C PRO A 187 -5.93 -17.46 -45.57
N GLY A 188 -5.21 -18.55 -45.37
CA GLY A 188 -3.74 -18.61 -45.37
C GLY A 188 -3.06 -18.52 -46.73
N LEU A 189 -1.72 -18.52 -46.68
CA LEU A 189 -0.83 -18.73 -47.81
C LEU A 189 0.14 -19.90 -47.49
N PRO A 190 0.58 -20.67 -48.50
CA PRO A 190 0.94 -22.07 -48.33
C PRO A 190 2.44 -22.30 -48.05
N SER A 191 2.71 -23.44 -47.41
CA SER A 191 4.04 -24.01 -47.20
C SER A 191 4.81 -24.25 -48.50
N ARG A 192 6.13 -24.06 -48.47
CA ARG A 192 7.05 -24.64 -49.46
C ARG A 192 8.09 -25.53 -48.76
N ARG A 193 8.01 -26.80 -49.17
CA ARG A 193 8.98 -27.92 -49.21
C ARG A 193 9.78 -28.26 -47.95
#